data_AF-C0P6I7-F1
#
_entry.id   AF-C0P6I7-F1
#
_cell.length_a   1.000
_cell.length_b   1.000
_cell.length_c   1.000
_cell.angle_alpha   90.00
_cell.angle_beta   90.00
_cell.angle_gamma   90.00
#
_symmetry.space_group_name_H-M   'P 1'
#
loop_
_entity.id
_entity.type
_entity.pdbx_description
1 polymer ?
#
loop_
_entity_poly.entity_id
_entity_poly.type
_entity_poly.pdbx_seq_one_letter_code
_entity_poly.pdbx_strand_id
1 'polypeptide(L)'
;MALAHLEQNQLTDALSCLDEAFLALAKDQSREADIKAQATICAQYKIAVALLQEIARLQRVQGAGALSAKEEMARLSRHLASLPIQAKHRINCIRTAIKRNMEVQNYAYAKQMLDLLYSKAPPTKQDELKSLIDMCVQRGLTNKSIDPFEDPSQFCSVTLSRLSTIGHDVCDLCGAKFSALSAPGCVICGMGSIKRSDALAGGPGPVPSPFG
;
A
#
# COMPACT_ATOMS: atom_id res chain seq x y z
N MET A 1 -5.43 20.07 3.56
CA MET A 1 -3.98 20.41 3.55
C MET A 1 -3.13 19.24 3.09
N ALA A 2 -3.08 18.10 3.81
CA ALA A 2 -2.24 16.94 3.43
C ALA A 2 -2.36 16.48 1.96
N LEU A 3 -3.59 16.36 1.44
CA LEU A 3 -3.80 15.92 0.05
C LEU A 3 -3.30 16.94 -0.98
N ALA A 4 -3.37 18.24 -0.67
CA ALA A 4 -2.86 19.27 -1.56
C ALA A 4 -1.33 19.23 -1.64
N HIS A 5 -0.64 19.03 -0.51
CA HIS A 5 0.80 18.80 -0.48
C HIS A 5 1.19 17.53 -1.25
N LEU A 6 0.41 16.45 -1.10
CA LEU A 6 0.62 15.21 -1.85
C LEU A 6 0.49 15.42 -3.36
N GLU A 7 -0.54 16.14 -3.81
CA GLU A 7 -0.76 16.48 -5.22
C GLU A 7 0.38 17.36 -5.79
N GLN A 8 1.03 18.16 -4.95
CA GLN A 8 2.20 18.97 -5.29
C GLN A 8 3.54 18.24 -5.09
N ASN A 9 3.51 16.93 -4.78
CA ASN A 9 4.68 16.11 -4.49
C ASN A 9 5.54 16.62 -3.31
N GLN A 10 4.94 17.39 -2.39
CA GLN A 10 5.54 17.86 -1.15
C GLN A 10 5.35 16.80 -0.05
N LEU A 11 6.09 15.69 -0.18
CA LEU A 11 5.87 14.49 0.65
C LEU A 11 6.11 14.72 2.15
N THR A 12 7.11 15.53 2.49
CA THR A 12 7.43 15.87 3.89
C THR A 12 6.31 16.67 4.53
N ASP A 13 5.81 17.70 3.84
CA ASP A 13 4.72 18.54 4.35
C ASP A 13 3.40 17.74 4.45
N ALA A 14 3.15 16.86 3.48
CA ALA A 14 2.01 15.94 3.52
C ALA A 14 2.08 15.03 4.76
N LEU A 15 3.28 14.53 5.12
CA LEU A 15 3.48 13.70 6.30
C LEU A 15 3.19 14.48 7.59
N SER A 16 3.75 15.69 7.72
CA SER A 16 3.50 16.56 8.88
C SER A 16 2.01 16.85 9.07
N CYS A 17 1.30 17.19 7.98
CA CYS A 17 -0.14 17.41 8.04
C CYS A 17 -0.94 16.15 8.44
N LEU A 18 -0.47 14.95 8.08
CA LEU A 18 -1.11 13.70 8.47
C LEU A 18 -0.87 13.39 9.95
N ASP A 19 0.33 13.68 10.47
CA ASP A 19 0.64 13.54 11.90
C ASP A 19 -0.19 14.50 12.74
N GLU A 20 -0.33 15.76 12.31
CA GLU A 20 -1.22 16.73 12.93
C GLU A 20 -2.69 16.27 12.90
N ALA A 21 -3.14 15.67 11.80
CA ALA A 21 -4.48 15.13 11.70
C ALA A 21 -4.74 14.01 12.72
N PHE A 22 -3.75 13.13 12.97
CA PHE A 22 -3.88 12.12 14.02
C PHE A 22 -3.92 12.74 15.43
N LEU A 23 -3.12 13.78 15.69
CA LEU A 23 -3.19 14.50 16.98
C LEU A 23 -4.54 15.19 17.19
N ALA A 24 -5.16 15.71 16.13
CA ALA A 24 -6.50 16.27 16.18
C ALA A 24 -7.55 15.18 16.43
N LEU A 25 -7.47 14.05 15.71
CA LEU A 25 -8.35 12.89 15.89
C LEU A 25 -8.28 12.32 17.30
N ALA A 26 -7.11 12.30 17.93
CA ALA A 26 -6.94 11.83 19.30
C ALA A 26 -7.67 12.70 20.35
N LYS A 27 -8.02 13.94 20.00
CA LYS A 27 -8.76 14.88 20.86
C LYS A 27 -10.24 14.98 20.48
N ASP A 28 -10.65 14.31 19.41
CA ASP A 28 -12.00 14.39 18.87
C ASP A 28 -12.98 13.60 19.76
N GLN A 29 -14.16 14.17 20.00
CA GLN A 29 -15.25 13.56 20.78
C GLN A 29 -16.39 13.04 19.87
N SER A 30 -16.15 12.99 18.57
CA SER A 30 -17.07 12.41 17.58
C SER A 30 -17.33 10.92 17.84
N ARG A 31 -18.26 10.33 17.08
CA ARG A 31 -18.57 8.91 17.20
C ARG A 31 -17.35 8.07 16.84
N GLU A 32 -17.14 6.99 17.58
CA GLU A 32 -16.00 6.08 17.39
C GLU A 32 -15.86 5.57 15.95
N ALA A 33 -16.99 5.30 15.28
CA ALA A 33 -17.01 4.87 13.88
C ALA A 33 -16.43 5.92 12.93
N ASP A 34 -16.69 7.21 13.17
CA ASP A 34 -16.20 8.31 12.34
C ASP A 34 -14.70 8.49 12.57
N ILE A 35 -14.24 8.43 13.83
CA ILE A 35 -12.82 8.46 14.20
C ILE A 35 -12.08 7.29 13.54
N LYS A 36 -12.64 6.08 13.58
CA LYS A 36 -12.06 4.90 12.95
C LYS A 36 -11.93 5.05 11.44
N ALA A 37 -12.98 5.53 10.78
CA ALA A 37 -12.96 5.76 9.32
C ALA A 37 -11.91 6.81 8.93
N GLN A 38 -11.84 7.93 9.67
CA GLN A 38 -10.85 8.99 9.44
C GLN A 38 -9.42 8.52 9.74
N ALA A 39 -9.19 7.84 10.85
CA ALA A 39 -7.89 7.29 11.20
C ALA A 39 -7.42 6.26 10.16
N THR A 40 -8.32 5.44 9.65
CA THR A 40 -8.04 4.47 8.58
C THR A 40 -7.58 5.19 7.33
N ILE A 41 -8.34 6.14 6.79
CA ILE A 41 -7.97 6.82 5.54
C ILE A 41 -6.68 7.65 5.70
N CYS A 42 -6.49 8.34 6.83
CA CYS A 42 -5.25 9.06 7.14
C CYS A 42 -4.04 8.10 7.17
N ALA A 43 -4.19 6.91 7.76
CA ALA A 43 -3.12 5.92 7.81
C ALA A 43 -2.75 5.42 6.40
N GLN A 44 -3.74 5.18 5.55
CA GLN A 44 -3.46 4.76 4.17
C GLN A 44 -2.69 5.83 3.39
N TYR A 45 -3.02 7.12 3.57
CA TYR A 45 -2.24 8.19 2.96
C TYR A 45 -0.84 8.34 3.55
N LYS A 46 -0.68 8.15 4.86
CA LYS A 46 0.65 8.18 5.52
C LYS A 46 1.54 7.07 4.99
N ILE A 47 0.99 5.87 4.83
CA ILE A 47 1.69 4.72 4.23
C ILE A 47 2.00 4.99 2.75
N ALA A 48 1.07 5.60 2.00
CA ALA A 48 1.32 5.99 0.60
C ALA A 48 2.51 6.96 0.48
N VAL A 49 2.59 7.96 1.38
CA VAL A 49 3.71 8.91 1.43
C VAL A 49 5.03 8.19 1.73
N ALA A 50 5.05 7.27 2.70
CA ALA A 50 6.25 6.48 3.02
C ALA A 50 6.72 5.64 1.83
N LEU A 51 5.80 4.97 1.12
CA LEU A 51 6.10 4.23 -0.11
C LEU A 51 6.66 5.13 -1.21
N LEU A 52 6.07 6.31 -1.41
CA LEU A 52 6.54 7.28 -2.41
C LEU A 52 7.94 7.83 -2.08
N GLN A 53 8.22 8.11 -0.80
CA GLN A 53 9.55 8.53 -0.34
C GLN A 53 10.60 7.44 -0.61
N GLU A 54 10.29 6.18 -0.30
CA GLU A 54 11.23 5.09 -0.52
C GLU A 54 11.44 4.81 -2.01
N ILE A 55 10.38 4.86 -2.83
CA ILE A 55 10.50 4.80 -4.30
C ILE A 55 11.38 5.95 -4.82
N ALA A 56 11.22 7.18 -4.31
CA ALA A 56 12.03 8.32 -4.71
C ALA A 56 13.50 8.18 -4.28
N ARG A 57 13.77 7.56 -3.13
CA ARG A 57 15.12 7.23 -2.68
C ARG A 57 15.78 6.21 -3.61
N LEU A 58 15.07 5.13 -3.94
CA LEU A 58 15.55 4.06 -4.83
C LEU A 58 15.82 4.55 -6.26
N GLN A 59 15.05 5.53 -6.75
CA GLN A 59 15.28 6.16 -8.07
C GLN A 59 16.67 6.80 -8.21
N ARG A 60 17.32 7.15 -7.09
CA ARG A 60 18.65 7.78 -7.08
C ARG A 60 19.78 6.76 -7.08
N VAL A 61 19.48 5.46 -6.94
CA VAL A 61 20.50 4.39 -6.95
C VAL A 61 21.03 4.21 -8.37
N GLN A 62 22.35 4.24 -8.52
CA GLN A 62 23.06 4.08 -9.79
C GLN A 62 24.10 2.95 -9.71
N GLY A 63 24.66 2.57 -10.86
CA GLY A 63 25.70 1.53 -10.93
C GLY A 63 25.16 0.11 -10.70
N ALA A 64 25.97 -0.74 -10.05
CA ALA A 64 25.69 -2.17 -9.90
C ALA A 64 24.37 -2.48 -9.16
N GLY A 65 23.92 -1.59 -8.26
CA GLY A 65 22.66 -1.75 -7.52
C GLY A 65 21.40 -1.33 -8.30
N ALA A 66 21.53 -0.75 -9.49
CA ALA A 66 20.40 -0.13 -10.19
C ALA A 66 19.33 -1.13 -10.63
N LEU A 67 19.71 -2.37 -10.99
CA LEU A 67 18.73 -3.40 -11.38
C LEU A 67 17.87 -3.81 -10.18
N SER A 68 18.51 -4.14 -9.05
CA SER A 68 17.82 -4.50 -7.81
C SER A 68 16.93 -3.36 -7.31
N ALA A 69 17.40 -2.10 -7.41
CA ALA A 69 16.59 -0.93 -7.08
C ALA A 69 15.33 -0.81 -7.94
N LYS A 70 15.39 -1.10 -9.25
CA LYS A 70 14.21 -1.10 -10.12
C LYS A 70 13.22 -2.20 -9.76
N GLU A 71 13.69 -3.40 -9.43
CA GLU A 71 12.83 -4.51 -8.97
C GLU A 71 12.14 -4.17 -7.66
N GLU A 72 12.86 -3.55 -6.74
CA GLU A 72 12.31 -3.09 -5.47
C GLU A 72 11.30 -1.95 -5.65
N MET A 73 11.60 -0.97 -6.51
CA MET A 73 10.64 0.08 -6.88
C MET A 73 9.37 -0.52 -7.50
N ALA A 74 9.50 -1.54 -8.34
CA ALA A 74 8.36 -2.25 -8.91
C ALA A 74 7.53 -2.91 -7.81
N ARG A 75 8.15 -3.59 -6.85
CA ARG A 75 7.47 -4.18 -5.68
C ARG A 75 6.73 -3.13 -4.85
N LEU A 76 7.41 -2.08 -4.41
CA LEU A 76 6.80 -1.00 -3.61
C LEU A 76 5.65 -0.31 -4.35
N SER A 77 5.77 -0.15 -5.67
CA SER A 77 4.68 0.43 -6.47
C SER A 77 3.43 -0.46 -6.51
N ARG A 78 3.57 -1.80 -6.40
CA ARG A 78 2.42 -2.70 -6.26
C ARG A 78 1.73 -2.52 -4.92
N HIS A 79 2.50 -2.40 -3.83
CA HIS A 79 1.95 -2.05 -2.50
C HIS A 79 1.20 -0.72 -2.56
N LEU A 80 1.78 0.30 -3.18
CA LEU A 80 1.16 1.61 -3.35
C LEU A 80 -0.18 1.53 -4.12
N ALA A 81 -0.26 0.75 -5.20
CA ALA A 81 -1.49 0.57 -5.98
C ALA A 81 -2.58 -0.25 -5.24
N SER A 82 -2.19 -1.06 -4.25
CA SER A 82 -3.11 -1.85 -3.43
C SER A 82 -3.84 -1.02 -2.36
N LEU A 83 -3.32 0.15 -2.00
CA LEU A 83 -3.87 0.97 -0.92
C LEU A 83 -5.32 1.42 -1.21
N PRO A 84 -6.24 1.31 -0.24
CA PRO A 84 -7.62 1.76 -0.37
C PRO A 84 -7.75 3.28 -0.11
N ILE A 85 -7.01 4.08 -0.88
CA ILE A 85 -7.14 5.55 -0.91
C ILE A 85 -8.22 6.00 -1.90
N GLN A 86 -8.53 7.30 -1.92
CA GLN A 86 -9.54 7.86 -2.83
C GLN A 86 -9.23 7.51 -4.28
N ALA A 87 -10.28 7.21 -5.05
CA ALA A 87 -10.18 6.74 -6.43
C ALA A 87 -9.31 7.65 -7.32
N LYS A 88 -9.42 8.98 -7.15
CA LYS A 88 -8.63 9.96 -7.92
C LYS A 88 -7.12 9.77 -7.76
N HIS A 89 -6.65 9.50 -6.54
CA HIS A 89 -5.23 9.28 -6.24
C HIS A 89 -4.82 7.85 -6.56
N ARG A 90 -5.71 6.88 -6.30
CA ARG A 90 -5.46 5.46 -6.59
C ARG A 90 -5.15 5.22 -8.07
N ILE A 91 -5.80 5.94 -8.98
CA ILE A 91 -5.48 5.87 -10.42
C ILE A 91 -4.02 6.26 -10.69
N ASN A 92 -3.50 7.30 -10.03
CA ASN A 92 -2.10 7.70 -10.19
C ASN A 92 -1.14 6.64 -9.63
N CYS A 93 -1.45 6.07 -8.47
CA CYS A 93 -0.69 4.95 -7.90
C CYS A 93 -0.64 3.74 -8.85
N ILE A 94 -1.78 3.39 -9.46
CA ILE A 94 -1.86 2.30 -10.46
C ILE A 94 -0.99 2.62 -11.68
N ARG A 95 -1.04 3.86 -12.21
CA ARG A 95 -0.17 4.27 -13.33
C ARG A 95 1.32 4.16 -13.00
N THR A 96 1.72 4.59 -11.80
CA THR A 96 3.08 4.40 -11.31
C THR A 96 3.44 2.92 -11.25
N ALA A 97 2.55 2.07 -10.73
CA ALA A 97 2.77 0.64 -10.63
C ALA A 97 2.94 -0.03 -11.99
N ILE A 98 2.10 0.30 -12.97
CA ILE A 98 2.21 -0.17 -14.36
C ILE A 98 3.60 0.19 -14.90
N LYS A 99 3.97 1.47 -14.86
CA LYS A 99 5.26 1.94 -15.40
C LYS A 99 6.45 1.19 -14.78
N ARG A 100 6.51 1.11 -13.45
CA ARG A 100 7.63 0.46 -12.74
C ARG A 100 7.68 -1.04 -12.97
N ASN A 101 6.53 -1.70 -13.09
CA ASN A 101 6.50 -3.14 -13.35
C ASN A 101 6.85 -3.48 -14.81
N MET A 102 6.48 -2.63 -15.78
CA MET A 102 6.93 -2.80 -17.17
C MET A 102 8.45 -2.63 -17.33
N GLU A 103 9.08 -1.71 -16.57
CA GLU A 103 10.54 -1.50 -16.56
C GLU A 103 11.33 -2.75 -16.16
N VAL A 104 10.73 -3.65 -15.37
CA VAL A 104 11.33 -4.93 -14.93
C VAL A 104 10.66 -6.16 -15.53
N GLN A 105 9.93 -5.98 -16.63
CA GLN A 105 9.31 -7.06 -17.42
C GLN A 105 8.24 -7.87 -16.66
N ASN A 106 7.50 -7.21 -15.76
CA ASN A 106 6.32 -7.78 -15.10
C ASN A 106 5.05 -7.47 -15.90
N TYR A 107 4.96 -8.04 -17.10
CA TYR A 107 3.92 -7.72 -18.09
C TYR A 107 2.55 -8.29 -17.74
N ALA A 108 2.48 -9.43 -17.04
CA ALA A 108 1.19 -9.99 -16.59
C ALA A 108 0.51 -9.04 -15.59
N TYR A 109 1.26 -8.58 -14.59
CA TYR A 109 0.76 -7.60 -13.61
C TYR A 109 0.40 -6.27 -14.27
N ALA A 110 1.26 -5.76 -15.16
CA ALA A 110 1.00 -4.51 -15.85
C ALA A 110 -0.30 -4.57 -16.68
N LYS A 111 -0.53 -5.67 -17.41
CA LYS A 111 -1.77 -5.89 -18.14
C LYS A 111 -2.98 -5.89 -17.21
N GLN A 112 -2.95 -6.64 -16.12
CA GLN A 112 -4.08 -6.70 -15.17
C GLN A 112 -4.47 -5.30 -14.65
N MET A 113 -3.47 -4.47 -14.35
CA MET A 113 -3.70 -3.10 -13.92
C MET A 113 -4.19 -2.19 -15.05
N LEU A 114 -3.70 -2.39 -16.28
CA LEU A 114 -4.19 -1.67 -17.46
C LEU A 114 -5.64 -2.03 -17.79
N ASP A 115 -6.03 -3.30 -17.70
CA ASP A 115 -7.43 -3.74 -17.88
C ASP A 115 -8.34 -3.07 -16.85
N LEU A 116 -7.89 -2.96 -15.59
CA LEU A 116 -8.62 -2.25 -14.54
C LEU A 116 -8.81 -0.76 -14.91
N LEU A 117 -7.78 -0.08 -15.41
CA LEU A 117 -7.90 1.31 -15.86
C LEU A 117 -8.81 1.42 -17.08
N TYR A 118 -8.68 0.51 -18.04
CA TYR A 118 -9.47 0.47 -19.27
C TYR A 118 -10.97 0.36 -18.96
N SER A 119 -11.36 -0.55 -18.06
CA SER A 119 -12.75 -0.75 -17.64
C SER A 119 -13.43 0.47 -17.01
N LYS A 120 -12.64 1.45 -16.55
CA LYS A 120 -13.11 2.68 -15.89
C LYS A 120 -12.82 3.95 -16.72
N ALA A 121 -12.13 3.81 -17.85
CA ALA A 121 -11.69 4.95 -18.64
C ALA A 121 -12.80 5.46 -19.58
N PRO A 122 -12.92 6.78 -19.77
CA PRO A 122 -13.77 7.33 -20.83
C PRO A 122 -13.24 6.91 -22.21
N PRO A 123 -14.10 6.84 -23.25
CA PRO A 123 -13.70 6.39 -24.59
C PRO A 123 -12.48 7.09 -25.16
N THR A 124 -12.32 8.39 -24.89
CA THR A 124 -11.18 9.21 -25.35
C THR A 124 -9.80 8.77 -24.83
N LYS A 125 -9.75 7.95 -23.78
CA LYS A 125 -8.50 7.42 -23.20
C LYS A 125 -8.32 5.91 -23.42
N GLN A 126 -9.28 5.25 -24.04
CA GLN A 126 -9.26 3.79 -24.20
C GLN A 126 -8.23 3.33 -25.23
N ASP A 127 -7.99 4.09 -26.31
CA ASP A 127 -7.05 3.70 -27.37
C ASP A 127 -5.60 3.63 -26.87
N GLU A 128 -5.18 4.59 -26.03
CA GLU A 128 -3.86 4.60 -25.40
C GLU A 128 -3.69 3.38 -24.48
N LEU A 129 -4.70 3.11 -23.63
CA LEU A 129 -4.68 1.97 -22.72
C LEU A 129 -4.67 0.64 -23.46
N LYS A 130 -5.44 0.53 -24.55
CA LYS A 130 -5.48 -0.65 -25.41
C LYS A 130 -4.11 -0.93 -26.04
N SER A 131 -3.44 0.10 -26.54
CA SER A 131 -2.09 -0.02 -27.10
C SER A 131 -1.08 -0.55 -26.07
N LEU A 132 -1.16 -0.10 -24.82
CA LEU A 132 -0.31 -0.60 -23.73
C LEU A 132 -0.65 -2.04 -23.33
N ILE A 133 -1.93 -2.43 -23.37
CA ILE A 133 -2.38 -3.81 -23.13
C ILE A 133 -1.81 -4.73 -24.21
N ASP A 134 -1.95 -4.35 -25.48
CA ASP A 134 -1.45 -5.14 -26.61
C ASP A 134 0.08 -5.31 -26.54
N MET A 135 0.80 -4.27 -26.11
CA MET A 135 2.23 -4.37 -25.84
C MET A 135 2.55 -5.43 -24.76
N CYS A 136 1.79 -5.46 -23.66
CA CYS A 136 2.01 -6.47 -22.62
C CYS A 136 1.75 -7.89 -23.15
N VAL A 137 0.74 -8.06 -24.01
CA VAL A 137 0.42 -9.34 -24.67
C VAL A 137 1.57 -9.78 -25.58
N GLN A 138 2.06 -8.88 -26.45
CA GLN A 138 3.19 -9.16 -27.34
C GLN A 138 4.47 -9.53 -26.58
N ARG A 139 4.63 -9.05 -25.35
CA ARG A 139 5.77 -9.32 -24.48
C ARG A 139 5.61 -10.59 -23.62
N GLY A 140 4.55 -11.37 -23.83
CA GLY A 140 4.43 -12.74 -23.32
C GLY A 140 3.69 -12.92 -21.99
N LEU A 141 3.11 -11.86 -21.40
CA LEU A 141 2.28 -11.95 -20.18
C LEU A 141 2.91 -12.70 -19.00
N THR A 142 4.23 -12.63 -18.86
CA THR A 142 4.95 -13.21 -17.73
C THR A 142 5.30 -12.15 -16.70
N ASN A 143 5.54 -12.58 -15.46
CA ASN A 143 6.16 -11.75 -14.42
C ASN A 143 7.56 -12.29 -14.11
N LYS A 144 8.59 -11.47 -14.32
CA LYS A 144 9.99 -11.86 -14.10
C LYS A 144 10.37 -11.89 -12.62
N SER A 145 9.85 -10.95 -11.83
CA SER A 145 10.32 -10.70 -10.46
C SER A 145 9.20 -10.69 -9.40
N ILE A 146 8.02 -11.23 -9.75
CA ILE A 146 6.88 -11.34 -8.82
C ILE A 146 6.77 -12.79 -8.37
N ASP A 147 6.71 -13.00 -7.06
CA ASP A 147 6.31 -14.29 -6.49
C ASP A 147 4.81 -14.53 -6.79
N PRO A 148 4.44 -15.65 -7.43
CA PRO A 148 3.05 -15.96 -7.77
C PRO A 148 2.06 -15.94 -6.60
N PHE A 149 2.54 -16.11 -5.36
CA PHE A 149 1.71 -16.10 -4.16
C PHE A 149 1.76 -14.77 -3.40
N GLU A 150 2.47 -13.76 -3.91
CA GLU A 150 2.55 -12.43 -3.30
C GLU A 150 1.20 -11.70 -3.38
N ASP A 151 0.60 -11.42 -2.23
CA ASP A 151 -0.49 -10.45 -2.12
C ASP A 151 0.11 -9.05 -1.87
N PRO A 152 -0.02 -8.10 -2.81
CA PRO A 152 0.54 -6.75 -2.65
C PRO A 152 -0.13 -5.94 -1.55
N SER A 153 -1.27 -6.38 -0.99
CA SER A 153 -1.89 -5.75 0.18
C SER A 153 -1.31 -6.25 1.52
N GLN A 154 -0.48 -7.30 1.51
CA GLN A 154 0.18 -7.85 2.70
C GLN A 154 1.61 -7.34 2.80
N PHE A 155 1.78 -6.18 3.43
CA PHE A 155 3.10 -5.60 3.66
C PHE A 155 3.14 -4.82 4.98
N CYS A 156 4.33 -4.74 5.56
CA CYS A 156 4.57 -4.02 6.80
C CYS A 156 4.52 -2.52 6.54
N SER A 157 3.72 -1.80 7.31
CA SER A 157 3.53 -0.35 7.17
C SER A 157 4.76 0.46 7.59
N VAL A 158 5.76 -0.17 8.22
CA VAL A 158 7.02 0.47 8.66
C VAL A 158 8.18 0.07 7.76
N THR A 159 8.47 -1.23 7.66
CA THR A 159 9.61 -1.73 6.87
C THR A 159 9.30 -1.81 5.38
N LEU A 160 8.01 -1.67 4.99
CA LEU A 160 7.52 -1.83 3.62
C LEU A 160 7.84 -3.21 3.02
N SER A 161 8.26 -4.17 3.84
CA SER A 161 8.55 -5.55 3.43
C SER A 161 7.27 -6.35 3.28
N ARG A 162 7.32 -7.42 2.48
CA ARG A 162 6.23 -8.38 2.37
C ARG A 162 5.89 -8.97 3.73
N LEU A 163 4.61 -9.27 3.94
CA LEU A 163 4.12 -10.02 5.08
C LEU A 163 3.50 -11.33 4.59
N SER A 164 3.59 -12.35 5.45
CA SER A 164 2.74 -13.52 5.34
C SER A 164 1.29 -13.15 5.64
N THR A 165 0.36 -13.91 5.07
CA THR A 165 -1.08 -13.73 5.30
C THR A 165 -1.47 -13.93 6.77
N ILE A 166 -0.73 -14.76 7.52
CA ILE A 166 -0.94 -15.07 8.94
C ILE A 166 0.29 -14.66 9.78
N GLY A 167 0.14 -14.57 11.10
CA GLY A 167 1.24 -14.31 12.02
C GLY A 167 1.84 -12.90 11.97
N HIS A 168 1.08 -11.90 11.51
CA HIS A 168 1.49 -10.49 11.49
C HIS A 168 0.64 -9.67 12.47
N ASP A 169 1.10 -8.48 12.83
CA ASP A 169 0.42 -7.59 13.75
C ASP A 169 -0.42 -6.56 12.99
N VAL A 170 -1.58 -6.19 13.53
CA VAL A 170 -2.54 -5.26 12.92
C VAL A 170 -3.02 -4.25 13.96
N CYS A 171 -3.05 -2.98 13.58
CA CYS A 171 -3.68 -1.94 14.38
C CYS A 171 -5.21 -2.05 14.31
N ASP A 172 -5.89 -2.15 15.45
CA ASP A 172 -7.34 -2.30 15.53
C ASP A 172 -8.14 -1.05 15.14
N LEU A 173 -7.49 0.12 15.17
CA LEU A 173 -8.08 1.38 14.75
C LEU A 173 -7.88 1.66 13.25
N CYS A 174 -6.63 1.77 12.78
CA CYS A 174 -6.35 2.24 11.42
C CYS A 174 -6.04 1.11 10.41
N GLY A 175 -5.94 -0.14 10.87
CA GLY A 175 -5.69 -1.31 10.02
C GLY A 175 -4.26 -1.43 9.47
N ALA A 176 -3.31 -0.60 9.94
CA ALA A 176 -1.91 -0.75 9.57
C ALA A 176 -1.36 -2.11 10.02
N LYS A 177 -0.51 -2.73 9.19
CA LYS A 177 0.04 -4.07 9.41
C LYS A 177 1.54 -4.03 9.72
N PHE A 178 2.05 -4.95 10.53
CA PHE A 178 3.44 -4.99 10.98
C PHE A 178 3.95 -6.43 11.05
N SER A 179 5.25 -6.66 10.79
CA SER A 179 5.85 -8.01 10.83
C SER A 179 5.99 -8.56 12.25
N ALA A 180 6.43 -7.72 13.18
CA ALA A 180 6.40 -7.93 14.62
C ALA A 180 6.67 -6.58 15.28
N LEU A 181 5.67 -6.00 15.95
CA LEU A 181 5.84 -4.72 16.64
C LEU A 181 5.87 -4.94 18.16
N SER A 182 7.03 -4.69 18.78
CA SER A 182 7.16 -4.73 20.25
C SER A 182 6.65 -3.46 20.94
N ALA A 183 6.16 -2.48 20.18
CA ALA A 183 5.67 -1.22 20.72
C ALA A 183 4.25 -1.39 21.29
N PRO A 184 3.92 -0.70 22.41
CA PRO A 184 2.62 -0.81 23.05
C PRO A 184 1.47 -0.17 22.24
N GLY A 185 1.78 0.60 21.18
CA GLY A 185 0.80 1.30 20.35
C GLY A 185 1.22 1.40 18.89
N CYS A 186 0.25 1.74 18.04
CA CYS A 186 0.46 1.85 16.61
C CYS A 186 1.32 3.07 16.24
N VAL A 187 2.49 2.83 15.66
CA VAL A 187 3.41 3.90 15.20
C VAL A 187 2.89 4.68 13.98
N ILE A 188 1.86 4.18 13.31
CA ILE A 188 1.26 4.88 12.16
C ILE A 188 0.27 5.94 12.61
N CYS A 189 -0.73 5.58 13.43
CA CYS A 189 -1.76 6.52 13.88
C CYS A 189 -1.56 7.07 15.30
N GLY A 190 -0.66 6.49 16.10
CA GLY A 190 -0.39 6.88 17.49
C GLY A 190 -1.51 6.57 18.49
N MET A 191 -2.68 6.10 18.03
CA MET A 191 -3.89 5.96 18.85
C MET A 191 -4.33 4.52 19.07
N GLY A 192 -4.18 3.66 18.07
CA GLY A 192 -4.71 2.30 18.09
C GLY A 192 -3.79 1.31 18.79
N SER A 193 -4.38 0.22 19.27
CA SER A 193 -3.66 -0.90 19.87
C SER A 193 -3.25 -1.91 18.80
N ILE A 194 -2.17 -2.65 19.07
CA ILE A 194 -1.67 -3.68 18.17
C ILE A 194 -2.20 -5.05 18.58
N LYS A 195 -2.79 -5.78 17.63
CA LYS A 195 -3.31 -7.14 17.82
C LYS A 195 -2.68 -8.08 16.79
N ARG A 196 -2.40 -9.31 17.20
CA ARG A 196 -1.90 -10.34 16.29
C ARG A 196 -3.02 -10.81 15.36
N SER A 197 -2.73 -10.99 14.07
CA SER A 197 -3.72 -11.35 13.06
C SER A 197 -4.39 -12.69 13.32
N ASP A 198 -3.66 -13.64 13.92
CA ASP A 198 -4.19 -14.95 14.31
C ASP A 198 -5.27 -14.84 15.39
N ALA A 199 -5.22 -13.81 16.25
CA ALA A 199 -6.25 -13.54 17.25
C ALA A 199 -7.52 -12.90 16.64
N LEU A 200 -7.40 -12.28 15.47
CA LEU A 200 -8.54 -11.74 14.71
C LEU A 200 -9.24 -12.81 13.86
N ALA A 201 -8.55 -13.92 13.54
CA ALA A 201 -9.11 -15.08 12.84
C ALA A 201 -9.86 -16.07 13.77
N GLY A 202 -10.14 -15.67 15.01
CA GLY A 202 -10.80 -16.49 16.03
C GLY A 202 -12.24 -16.86 15.68
N GLY A 203 -12.39 -18.04 15.07
CA GLY A 203 -13.45 -18.99 15.44
C GLY A 203 -13.41 -19.32 16.95
N PRO A 204 -14.34 -20.16 17.43
CA PRO A 204 -14.77 -20.21 18.84
C PRO A 204 -13.59 -20.30 19.81
N GLY A 205 -13.72 -19.58 20.93
CA GLY A 205 -12.69 -19.35 21.94
C GLY A 205 -12.01 -20.61 22.47
N PRO A 206 -11.00 -20.44 23.34
CA PRO A 206 -10.11 -21.51 23.77
C PRO A 206 -10.92 -22.72 24.24
N VAL A 207 -10.78 -23.82 23.50
CA VAL A 207 -11.30 -25.12 23.92
C VAL A 207 -10.59 -25.45 25.23
N PRO A 208 -11.31 -25.65 26.34
CA PRO A 208 -10.67 -25.97 27.61
C PRO A 208 -9.85 -27.25 27.44
N SER A 209 -8.61 -27.19 27.90
CA SER A 209 -7.71 -28.34 27.91
C SER A 209 -8.35 -29.45 28.76
N PRO A 210 -8.35 -30.72 28.33
CA PRO A 210 -8.87 -31.81 29.15
C PRO A 210 -8.02 -32.10 30.40
N PHE A 211 -6.95 -31.32 30.64
CA PHE A 211 -6.04 -31.47 31.78
C PHE A 211 -5.97 -30.25 32.72
N GLY A 212 -6.90 -29.29 32.62
CA GLY A 212 -7.02 -28.17 33.56
C GLY A 212 -6.19 -26.94 33.22
#